data_AF-A0AAU2XCF0-F1
#
_entry.id   AF-A0AAU2XCF0-F1
#
_cell.length_a   1.000
_cell.length_b   1.000
_cell.length_c   1.000
_cell.angle_alpha   90.00
_cell.angle_beta   90.00
_cell.angle_gamma   90.00
#
_symmetry.space_group_name_H-M   'P 1'
#
loop_
_entity.id
_entity.type
_entity.pdbx_description
1 polymer ?
#
loop_
_entity_poly.entity_id
_entity_poly.type
_entity_poly.pdbx_seq_one_letter_code
_entity_poly.pdbx_strand_id
1 'polypeptide(L)'
;MRLAVYLPLILPLTALPVARLASDHLHPRTATRLLTAVAVVLAACSTLCLALLMVVGTAQVPGNPLPDGWADPEVRDEVPLVRVSGSIAIAGLLVVLVAAAVVLRRAARVRRDAWKAIDGLPDDDGVAVLPDAEPYAFALPGRRPRVVVSTGMLACLDARERRALIAHERAHLARRHDRVLLLARLAAASQPLLRPLRTAITYTVERWADEEAAEAVGDRRTTAHAVGKAALATRRPARGGLPAFAAPASGPAPGQVPRRVAALLGPTPDTSWPAPRSRTGLAAIVAAAGTTVSVVSALNATAALFVILKAATAL
;
A
#
# COMPACT_ATOMS: atom_id res chain seq x y z
N MET A 1 -28.68 -5.06 -13.88
CA MET A 1 -28.19 -4.39 -12.65
C MET A 1 -27.63 -5.34 -11.58
N ARG A 2 -28.22 -6.54 -11.37
CA ARG A 2 -27.92 -7.42 -10.22
C ARG A 2 -26.47 -7.91 -10.07
N LEU A 3 -25.74 -8.20 -11.16
CA LEU A 3 -24.37 -8.73 -11.09
C LEU A 3 -23.27 -7.65 -11.09
N ALA A 4 -23.54 -6.47 -11.66
CA ALA A 4 -22.53 -5.44 -11.85
C ALA A 4 -21.96 -4.92 -10.51
N VAL A 5 -22.81 -4.76 -9.49
CA VAL A 5 -22.43 -4.24 -8.15
C VAL A 5 -21.37 -5.10 -7.45
N TYR A 6 -21.25 -6.38 -7.82
CA TYR A 6 -20.26 -7.30 -7.24
C TYR A 6 -18.93 -7.29 -8.00
N LEU A 7 -18.87 -6.73 -9.23
CA LEU A 7 -17.63 -6.70 -10.02
C LEU A 7 -16.46 -6.04 -9.28
N PRO A 8 -16.63 -4.90 -8.58
CA PRO A 8 -15.53 -4.28 -7.84
C PRO A 8 -14.96 -5.12 -6.69
N LEU A 9 -15.63 -6.21 -6.27
CA LEU A 9 -15.13 -7.14 -5.25
C LEU A 9 -14.20 -8.21 -5.84
N ILE A 10 -14.34 -8.52 -7.14
CA ILE A 10 -13.61 -9.61 -7.82
C ILE A 10 -12.50 -9.04 -8.73
N LEU A 11 -12.71 -7.86 -9.32
CA LEU A 11 -11.75 -7.19 -10.21
C LEU A 11 -10.35 -6.94 -9.62
N PRO A 12 -10.13 -6.85 -8.29
CA PRO A 12 -8.80 -6.93 -7.69
C PRO A 12 -7.92 -8.10 -8.17
N LEU A 13 -8.51 -9.23 -8.59
CA LEU A 13 -7.75 -10.35 -9.17
C LEU A 13 -7.02 -9.99 -10.46
N THR A 14 -7.55 -9.04 -11.25
CA THR A 14 -6.94 -8.61 -12.51
C THR A 14 -5.62 -7.85 -12.30
N ALA A 15 -5.36 -7.40 -11.07
CA ALA A 15 -4.14 -6.68 -10.72
C ALA A 15 -2.96 -7.60 -10.34
N LEU A 16 -3.19 -8.91 -10.15
CA LEU A 16 -2.14 -9.88 -9.80
C LEU A 16 -1.04 -10.04 -10.87
N PRO A 17 -1.36 -10.18 -12.17
CA PRO A 17 -0.34 -10.28 -13.22
C PRO A 17 0.49 -8.99 -13.33
N VAL A 18 -0.16 -7.85 -13.12
CA VAL A 18 0.47 -6.52 -13.18
C VAL A 18 1.43 -6.31 -12.03
N ALA A 19 1.09 -6.75 -10.82
CA ALA A 19 1.97 -6.65 -9.66
C ALA A 19 3.34 -7.31 -9.92
N ARG A 20 3.38 -8.46 -10.60
CA ARG A 20 4.63 -9.13 -10.97
C ARG A 20 5.34 -8.41 -12.12
N LEU A 21 4.64 -8.19 -13.23
CA LEU A 21 5.25 -7.68 -14.46
C LEU A 21 5.71 -6.23 -14.34
N ALA A 22 4.95 -5.38 -13.66
CA ALA A 22 5.34 -3.99 -13.41
C ALA A 22 6.60 -3.90 -12.53
N SER A 23 6.72 -4.78 -11.54
CA SER A 23 7.86 -4.79 -10.61
C SER A 23 9.19 -5.19 -11.28
N ASP A 24 9.12 -6.00 -12.34
CA ASP A 24 10.31 -6.55 -12.99
C ASP A 24 10.75 -5.75 -14.23
N HIS A 25 9.84 -5.03 -14.88
CA HIS A 25 10.11 -4.45 -16.20
C HIS A 25 9.87 -2.95 -16.30
N LEU A 26 9.21 -2.32 -15.33
CA LEU A 26 9.06 -0.87 -15.32
C LEU A 26 10.14 -0.24 -14.43
N HIS A 27 10.54 0.98 -14.78
CA HIS A 27 11.30 1.81 -13.85
C HIS A 27 10.59 1.87 -12.49
N PRO A 28 11.29 1.67 -11.35
CA PRO A 28 10.66 1.47 -10.05
C PRO A 28 9.77 2.64 -9.59
N ARG A 29 10.12 3.87 -9.99
CA ARG A 29 9.27 5.06 -9.81
C ARG A 29 7.91 4.91 -10.49
N THR A 30 7.89 4.51 -11.75
CA THR A 30 6.67 4.35 -12.54
C THR A 30 5.84 3.18 -12.01
N ALA A 31 6.50 2.05 -11.72
CA ALA A 31 5.86 0.89 -11.11
C ALA A 31 5.18 1.24 -9.79
N THR A 32 5.87 1.94 -8.89
CA THR A 32 5.34 2.36 -7.59
C THR A 32 4.09 3.21 -7.74
N ARG A 33 4.12 4.23 -8.61
CA ARG A 33 2.98 5.13 -8.85
C ARG A 33 1.78 4.38 -9.42
N LEU A 34 2.00 3.57 -10.46
CA LEU A 34 0.96 2.79 -11.12
C LEU A 34 0.29 1.81 -10.15
N LEU A 35 1.10 0.96 -9.49
CA LEU A 35 0.59 -0.07 -8.58
C LEU A 35 -0.16 0.55 -7.40
N THR A 36 0.34 1.67 -6.87
CA THR A 36 -0.35 2.40 -5.78
C THR A 36 -1.68 2.96 -6.25
N ALA A 37 -1.74 3.59 -7.43
CA ALA A 37 -2.99 4.13 -7.98
C ALA A 37 -4.02 3.02 -8.21
N VAL A 38 -3.61 1.91 -8.84
CA VAL A 38 -4.47 0.74 -9.06
C VAL A 38 -4.98 0.18 -7.73
N ALA A 39 -4.11 0.00 -6.73
CA ALA A 39 -4.50 -0.51 -5.41
C ALA A 39 -5.51 0.41 -4.71
N VAL A 40 -5.28 1.72 -4.72
CA VAL A 40 -6.17 2.70 -4.08
C VAL A 40 -7.53 2.74 -4.77
N VAL A 41 -7.57 2.78 -6.11
CA VAL A 41 -8.84 2.84 -6.86
C VAL A 41 -9.65 1.57 -6.66
N LEU A 42 -9.04 0.39 -6.77
CA LEU A 42 -9.73 -0.88 -6.56
C LEU A 42 -10.25 -1.03 -5.12
N ALA A 43 -9.44 -0.63 -4.12
CA ALA A 43 -9.85 -0.61 -2.72
C ALA A 43 -11.04 0.34 -2.48
N ALA A 44 -11.00 1.54 -3.06
CA ALA A 44 -12.08 2.53 -2.96
C ALA A 44 -13.37 2.01 -3.60
N CYS A 45 -13.29 1.43 -4.80
CA CYS A 45 -14.45 0.85 -5.48
C CYS A 45 -15.04 -0.33 -4.69
N SER A 46 -14.20 -1.26 -4.21
CA SER A 46 -14.64 -2.37 -3.34
C SER A 46 -15.37 -1.86 -2.09
N THR A 47 -14.79 -0.86 -1.41
CA THR A 47 -15.36 -0.29 -0.18
C THR A 47 -16.66 0.45 -0.45
N LEU A 48 -16.74 1.21 -1.55
CA LEU A 48 -17.96 1.87 -1.99
C LEU A 48 -19.06 0.85 -2.29
N CYS A 49 -18.75 -0.25 -3.00
CA CYS A 49 -19.72 -1.32 -3.24
C CYS A 49 -20.23 -1.96 -1.94
N LEU A 50 -19.37 -2.19 -0.95
CA LEU A 50 -19.79 -2.66 0.38
C LEU A 50 -20.71 -1.64 1.06
N ALA A 51 -20.40 -0.35 0.98
CA ALA A 51 -21.24 0.70 1.56
C ALA A 51 -22.61 0.78 0.87
N LEU A 52 -22.67 0.69 -0.46
CA LEU A 52 -23.93 0.67 -1.22
C LEU A 52 -24.77 -0.57 -0.86
N LEU A 53 -24.16 -1.75 -0.84
CA LEU A 53 -24.84 -2.99 -0.43
C LEU A 53 -25.31 -2.93 1.03
N MET A 54 -24.54 -2.28 1.90
CA MET A 54 -24.94 -2.04 3.29
C MET A 54 -26.19 -1.16 3.36
N VAL A 55 -26.25 -0.04 2.62
CA VAL A 55 -27.44 0.84 2.60
C VAL A 55 -28.68 0.06 2.17
N VAL A 56 -28.57 -0.71 1.08
CA VAL A 56 -29.67 -1.57 0.61
C VAL A 56 -30.02 -2.65 1.65
N GLY A 57 -29.03 -3.19 2.36
CA GLY A 57 -29.25 -4.13 3.47
C GLY A 57 -29.99 -3.53 4.66
N THR A 58 -29.70 -2.28 5.01
CA THR A 58 -30.32 -1.60 6.17
C THR A 58 -31.81 -1.33 5.99
N ALA A 59 -32.32 -1.26 4.75
CA ALA A 59 -33.75 -1.15 4.46
C ALA A 59 -34.61 -2.27 5.09
N GLN A 60 -33.98 -3.40 5.35
CA GLN A 60 -34.62 -4.59 5.88
C GLN A 60 -34.66 -4.61 7.41
N VAL A 61 -33.96 -3.68 8.07
CA VAL A 61 -33.97 -3.53 9.52
C VAL A 61 -35.18 -2.68 9.93
N PRO A 62 -36.01 -3.13 10.89
CA PRO A 62 -37.09 -2.30 11.45
C PRO A 62 -36.54 -1.01 12.07
N GLY A 63 -37.17 0.14 11.79
CA GLY A 63 -36.73 1.45 12.32
C GLY A 63 -35.48 2.03 11.65
N ASN A 64 -35.13 1.58 10.45
CA ASN A 64 -34.03 2.15 9.68
C ASN A 64 -34.36 3.59 9.20
N PRO A 65 -33.35 4.43 8.93
CA PRO A 65 -33.56 5.84 8.58
C PRO A 65 -33.94 6.09 7.09
N LEU A 66 -34.19 5.04 6.29
CA LEU A 66 -34.61 5.17 4.90
C LEU A 66 -36.12 5.46 4.81
N PRO A 67 -36.59 5.99 3.67
CA PRO A 67 -38.01 6.32 3.48
C PRO A 67 -38.92 5.10 3.69
N ASP A 68 -40.12 5.34 4.23
CA ASP A 68 -41.06 4.29 4.64
C ASP A 68 -41.39 3.28 3.51
N GLY A 69 -41.39 3.73 2.25
CA GLY A 69 -41.59 2.87 1.08
C GLY A 69 -40.52 1.79 0.85
N TRP A 70 -39.33 1.91 1.43
CA TRP A 70 -38.30 0.84 1.43
C TRP A 70 -38.45 -0.14 2.59
N ALA A 71 -39.21 0.22 3.62
CA ALA A 71 -39.55 -0.65 4.74
C ALA A 71 -40.80 -1.52 4.46
N ASP A 72 -41.42 -1.36 3.29
CA ASP A 72 -42.61 -2.09 2.88
C ASP A 72 -42.34 -3.62 2.84
N PRO A 73 -43.13 -4.44 3.54
CA PRO A 73 -43.02 -5.89 3.54
C PRO A 73 -43.05 -6.53 2.14
N GLU A 74 -43.81 -5.99 1.18
CA GLU A 74 -43.90 -6.56 -0.18
C GLU A 74 -42.58 -6.38 -0.96
N VAL A 75 -41.93 -5.23 -0.80
CA VAL A 75 -40.61 -4.94 -1.42
C VAL A 75 -39.49 -5.78 -0.79
N ARG A 76 -39.66 -6.19 0.48
CA ARG A 76 -38.68 -7.01 1.24
C ARG A 76 -38.66 -8.48 0.85
N ASP A 77 -39.76 -9.02 0.33
CA ASP A 77 -39.89 -10.43 -0.03
C ASP A 77 -39.53 -10.73 -1.48
N GLU A 78 -39.54 -9.74 -2.37
CA GLU A 78 -39.12 -9.91 -3.77
C GLU A 78 -37.59 -9.99 -3.98
N VAL A 79 -36.76 -9.75 -2.96
CA VAL A 79 -35.30 -9.71 -3.11
C VAL A 79 -34.49 -10.46 -2.04
N PRO A 80 -34.65 -11.79 -1.89
CA PRO A 80 -33.93 -12.60 -0.87
C PRO A 80 -32.40 -12.48 -0.95
N LEU A 81 -31.86 -12.39 -2.17
CA LEU A 81 -30.41 -12.26 -2.42
C LEU A 81 -29.83 -10.96 -1.82
N VAL A 82 -30.65 -9.92 -1.70
CA VAL A 82 -30.26 -8.61 -1.18
C VAL A 82 -30.22 -8.59 0.36
N ARG A 83 -31.02 -9.42 1.03
CA ARG A 83 -30.99 -9.60 2.50
C ARG A 83 -29.66 -10.17 2.97
N VAL A 84 -29.26 -11.27 2.32
CA VAL A 84 -28.00 -11.96 2.63
C VAL A 84 -26.81 -11.08 2.25
N SER A 85 -26.82 -10.46 1.06
CA SER A 85 -25.71 -9.61 0.62
C SER A 85 -25.55 -8.33 1.45
N GLY A 86 -26.65 -7.72 1.91
CA GLY A 86 -26.62 -6.55 2.79
C GLY A 86 -26.02 -6.84 4.16
N SER A 87 -26.41 -7.96 4.78
CA SER A 87 -25.86 -8.39 6.08
C SER A 87 -24.36 -8.71 5.97
N ILE A 88 -23.96 -9.41 4.90
CA ILE A 88 -22.53 -9.67 4.60
C ILE A 88 -21.79 -8.35 4.37
N ALA A 89 -22.40 -7.39 3.69
CA ALA A 89 -21.79 -6.09 3.42
C ALA A 89 -21.59 -5.25 4.69
N ILE A 90 -22.54 -5.28 5.63
CA ILE A 90 -22.39 -4.64 6.96
C ILE A 90 -21.19 -5.24 7.70
N ALA A 91 -21.15 -6.57 7.83
CA ALA A 91 -20.06 -7.27 8.50
C ALA A 91 -18.72 -7.00 7.80
N GLY A 92 -18.71 -7.06 6.46
CA GLY A 92 -17.55 -6.75 5.63
C GLY A 92 -17.04 -5.32 5.84
N LEU A 93 -17.93 -4.33 5.80
CA LEU A 93 -17.56 -2.92 6.02
C LEU A 93 -17.04 -2.69 7.45
N LEU A 94 -17.64 -3.32 8.46
CA LEU A 94 -17.14 -3.27 9.83
C LEU A 94 -15.71 -3.83 9.92
N VAL A 95 -15.46 -4.98 9.29
CA VAL A 95 -14.11 -5.58 9.22
C VAL A 95 -13.14 -4.62 8.53
N VAL A 96 -13.52 -3.99 7.41
CA VAL A 96 -12.71 -2.99 6.71
C VAL A 96 -12.38 -1.80 7.61
N LEU A 97 -13.37 -1.24 8.31
CA LEU A 97 -13.19 -0.10 9.20
C LEU A 97 -12.28 -0.44 10.39
N VAL A 98 -12.49 -1.60 11.02
CA VAL A 98 -11.65 -2.07 12.13
C VAL A 98 -10.22 -2.33 11.64
N ALA A 99 -10.04 -2.99 10.51
CA ALA A 99 -8.72 -3.25 9.94
C ALA A 99 -7.98 -1.95 9.58
N ALA A 100 -8.67 -0.99 8.96
CA ALA A 100 -8.11 0.33 8.65
C ALA A 100 -7.74 1.11 9.93
N ALA A 101 -8.60 1.10 10.96
CA ALA A 101 -8.32 1.73 12.24
C ALA A 101 -7.11 1.09 12.93
N VAL A 102 -6.98 -0.24 12.90
CA VAL A 102 -5.81 -0.95 13.43
C VAL A 102 -4.53 -0.55 12.68
N VAL A 103 -4.56 -0.48 11.35
CA VAL A 103 -3.41 -0.04 10.53
C VAL A 103 -3.01 1.38 10.89
N LEU A 104 -3.96 2.32 10.94
CA LEU A 104 -3.70 3.72 11.28
C LEU A 104 -3.18 3.88 12.71
N ARG A 105 -3.80 3.20 13.68
CA ARG A 105 -3.37 3.23 15.09
C ARG A 105 -1.97 2.67 15.26
N ARG A 106 -1.64 1.56 14.60
CA ARG A 106 -0.28 0.97 14.62
C ARG A 106 0.74 1.92 14.01
N ALA A 107 0.46 2.48 12.83
CA ALA A 107 1.34 3.45 12.19
C ALA A 107 1.56 4.72 13.05
N ALA A 108 0.50 5.22 13.69
CA ALA A 108 0.59 6.37 14.58
C ALA A 108 1.33 6.06 15.88
N ARG A 109 1.17 4.86 16.46
CA ARG A 109 1.95 4.41 17.63
C ARG A 109 3.43 4.32 17.29
N VAL A 110 3.78 3.54 16.25
CA VAL A 110 5.15 3.38 15.75
C VAL A 110 5.82 4.73 15.51
N ARG A 111 5.13 5.65 14.82
CA ARG A 111 5.69 6.99 14.57
C ARG A 111 5.90 7.79 15.86
N ARG A 112 4.94 7.76 16.79
CA ARG A 112 5.08 8.46 18.08
C ARG A 112 6.24 7.90 18.90
N ASP A 113 6.38 6.58 18.96
CA ASP A 113 7.41 5.92 19.76
C ASP A 113 8.81 6.15 19.15
N ALA A 114 8.94 6.14 17.83
CA ALA A 114 10.19 6.50 17.15
C ALA A 114 10.58 7.97 17.38
N TRP A 115 9.62 8.90 17.38
CA TRP A 115 9.88 10.31 17.71
C TRP A 115 10.32 10.51 19.16
N LYS A 116 9.70 9.80 20.10
CA LYS A 116 10.12 9.81 21.51
C LYS A 116 11.54 9.28 21.68
N ALA A 117 11.91 8.24 20.93
CA ALA A 117 13.21 7.59 21.05
C ALA A 117 14.38 8.47 20.58
N ILE A 118 14.12 9.45 19.70
CA ILE A 118 15.15 10.40 19.23
C ILE A 118 15.00 11.79 19.85
N ASP A 119 14.09 11.96 20.81
CA ASP A 119 13.89 13.24 21.48
C ASP A 119 15.16 13.64 22.24
N GLY A 120 15.54 14.91 22.13
CA GLY A 120 16.79 15.43 22.70
C GLY A 120 18.08 15.07 21.93
N LEU A 121 18.04 14.29 20.85
CA LEU A 121 19.22 14.05 20.02
C LEU A 121 19.54 15.26 19.12
N PRO A 122 20.84 15.59 18.93
CA PRO A 122 21.25 16.66 18.04
C PRO A 122 20.77 16.43 16.61
N ASP A 123 20.44 17.50 15.90
CA ASP A 123 20.07 17.48 14.49
C ASP A 123 21.28 17.80 13.61
N ASP A 124 22.02 16.74 13.23
CA ASP A 124 23.18 16.85 12.33
C ASP A 124 22.74 16.56 10.90
N ASP A 125 22.42 17.61 10.14
CA ASP A 125 21.96 17.54 8.75
C ASP A 125 20.80 16.54 8.52
N GLY A 126 19.84 16.54 9.45
CA GLY A 126 18.69 15.65 9.40
C GLY A 126 18.99 14.20 9.78
N VAL A 127 20.17 13.88 10.30
CA VAL A 127 20.55 12.53 10.75
C VAL A 127 20.51 12.45 12.27
N ALA A 128 19.96 11.36 12.81
CA ALA A 128 19.94 11.03 14.24
C ALA A 128 20.69 9.71 14.45
N VAL A 129 21.83 9.76 15.14
CA VAL A 129 22.61 8.57 15.47
C VAL A 129 22.23 8.08 16.86
N LEU A 130 21.74 6.84 16.95
CA LEU A 130 21.39 6.20 18.22
C LEU A 130 22.53 5.30 18.70
N PRO A 131 22.95 5.39 19.98
CA PRO A 131 23.98 4.53 20.56
C PRO A 131 23.42 3.14 20.87
N ASP A 132 23.09 2.39 19.82
CA ASP A 132 22.60 1.02 19.86
C ASP A 132 23.54 0.11 19.04
N ALA A 133 23.86 -1.06 19.59
CA ALA A 133 24.68 -2.07 18.94
C ALA A 133 23.87 -2.89 17.92
N GLU A 134 22.54 -2.93 18.04
CA GLU A 134 21.68 -3.59 17.06
C GLU A 134 21.65 -2.79 15.75
N PRO A 135 22.01 -3.41 14.60
CA PRO A 135 22.09 -2.68 13.34
C PRO A 135 20.70 -2.43 12.75
N TYR A 136 20.28 -1.17 12.76
CA TYR A 136 19.12 -0.66 12.03
C TYR A 136 19.34 0.76 11.48
N ALA A 137 18.59 1.08 10.45
CA ALA A 137 18.41 2.43 9.91
C ALA A 137 16.98 2.58 9.38
N PHE A 138 16.40 3.78 9.47
CA PHE A 138 15.08 4.07 8.90
C PHE A 138 14.83 5.57 8.73
N ALA A 139 14.02 5.90 7.72
CA ALA A 139 13.44 7.21 7.50
C ALA A 139 12.29 7.50 8.49
N LEU A 140 12.43 8.54 9.31
CA LEU A 140 11.39 9.03 10.22
C LEU A 140 10.67 10.27 9.67
N PRO A 141 9.44 10.13 9.12
CA PRO A 141 8.68 11.26 8.61
C PRO A 141 8.12 12.12 9.76
N GLY A 142 8.03 13.43 9.53
CA GLY A 142 7.51 14.39 10.49
C GLY A 142 7.54 15.82 9.96
N ARG A 143 7.32 16.80 10.83
CA ARG A 143 7.49 18.23 10.48
C ARG A 143 8.96 18.56 10.18
N ARG A 144 9.87 17.92 10.90
CA ARG A 144 11.32 17.94 10.66
C ARG A 144 11.73 16.50 10.37
N PRO A 145 11.70 16.02 9.11
CA PRO A 145 12.00 14.62 8.81
C PRO A 145 13.44 14.28 9.17
N ARG A 146 13.69 13.07 9.68
CA ARG A 146 15.02 12.63 10.14
C ARG A 146 15.37 11.25 9.59
N VAL A 147 16.63 11.02 9.26
CA VAL A 147 17.20 9.68 9.05
C VAL A 147 17.71 9.19 10.39
N VAL A 148 17.20 8.05 10.85
CA VAL A 148 17.65 7.42 12.09
C VAL A 148 18.60 6.30 11.75
N VAL A 149 19.78 6.26 12.38
CA VAL A 149 20.78 5.22 12.17
C VAL A 149 21.40 4.81 13.51
N SER A 150 21.59 3.51 13.72
CA SER A 150 22.27 2.96 14.90
C SER A 150 23.79 2.98 14.73
N THR A 151 24.52 3.07 15.84
CA THR A 151 25.98 2.85 15.85
C THR A 151 26.36 1.45 15.33
N GLY A 152 25.54 0.43 15.60
CA GLY A 152 25.71 -0.93 15.09
C GLY A 152 25.65 -1.00 13.57
N MET A 153 24.71 -0.28 12.94
CA MET A 153 24.63 -0.23 11.48
C MET A 153 25.84 0.51 10.88
N LEU A 154 26.26 1.63 11.47
CA LEU A 154 27.44 2.37 11.00
C LEU A 154 28.72 1.53 11.10
N ALA A 155 28.85 0.69 12.13
CA ALA A 155 30.00 -0.21 12.29
C ALA A 155 30.08 -1.30 11.20
N CYS A 156 28.95 -1.68 10.58
CA CYS A 156 28.91 -2.68 9.51
C CYS A 156 29.27 -2.15 8.12
N LEU A 157 29.30 -0.83 7.94
CA LEU A 157 29.42 -0.17 6.63
C LEU A 157 30.67 0.71 6.57
N ASP A 158 31.34 0.74 5.42
CA ASP A 158 32.42 1.71 5.17
C ASP A 158 31.89 3.12 4.87
N ALA A 159 32.77 4.10 4.68
CA ALA A 159 32.38 5.50 4.48
C ALA A 159 31.50 5.72 3.22
N ARG A 160 31.76 5.00 2.12
CA ARG A 160 30.97 5.11 0.89
C ARG A 160 29.62 4.43 1.06
N GLU A 161 29.60 3.27 1.69
CA GLU A 161 28.40 2.49 1.99
C GLU A 161 27.48 3.22 2.97
N ARG A 162 28.02 3.91 3.98
CA ARG A 162 27.25 4.79 4.89
C ARG A 162 26.56 5.92 4.12
N ARG A 163 27.25 6.56 3.17
CA ARG A 163 26.65 7.59 2.32
C ARG A 163 25.51 7.03 1.47
N ALA A 164 25.68 5.83 0.91
CA ALA A 164 24.63 5.16 0.14
C ALA A 164 23.40 4.83 1.03
N LEU A 165 23.62 4.31 2.24
CA LEU A 165 22.54 4.05 3.19
C LEU A 165 21.80 5.34 3.56
N ILE A 166 22.51 6.41 3.90
CA ILE A 166 21.86 7.68 4.27
C ILE A 166 21.10 8.28 3.07
N ALA A 167 21.67 8.20 1.86
CA ALA A 167 20.99 8.64 0.64
C ALA A 167 19.70 7.83 0.37
N HIS A 168 19.72 6.52 0.62
CA HIS A 168 18.55 5.65 0.54
C HIS A 168 17.44 6.07 1.52
N GLU A 169 17.78 6.28 2.80
CA GLU A 169 16.81 6.74 3.79
C GLU A 169 16.28 8.15 3.49
N ARG A 170 17.14 9.04 2.98
CA ARG A 170 16.72 10.38 2.51
C ARG A 170 15.76 10.29 1.33
N ALA A 171 15.94 9.35 0.40
CA ALA A 171 15.01 9.13 -0.70
C ALA A 171 13.60 8.78 -0.20
N HIS A 172 13.49 7.94 0.84
CA HIS A 172 12.19 7.64 1.46
C HIS A 172 11.49 8.89 2.01
N LEU A 173 12.24 9.79 2.65
CA LEU A 173 11.71 11.06 3.17
C LEU A 173 11.30 12.01 2.04
N ALA A 174 12.17 12.20 1.06
CA ALA A 174 11.96 13.10 -0.08
C ALA A 174 10.74 12.68 -0.91
N ARG A 175 10.54 11.37 -1.10
CA ARG A 175 9.45 10.80 -1.91
C ARG A 175 8.21 10.43 -1.11
N ARG A 176 8.22 10.64 0.21
CA ARG A 176 7.10 10.32 1.12
C ARG A 176 6.65 8.87 0.96
N HIS A 177 7.63 7.97 0.87
CA HIS A 177 7.40 6.53 0.74
C HIS A 177 6.58 5.97 1.92
N ASP A 178 6.64 6.63 3.09
CA ASP A 178 5.78 6.34 4.24
C ASP A 178 4.28 6.38 3.88
N ARG A 179 3.86 7.38 3.10
CA ARG A 179 2.46 7.54 2.66
C ARG A 179 2.08 6.47 1.65
N VAL A 180 2.96 6.17 0.70
CA VAL A 180 2.75 5.12 -0.31
C VAL A 180 2.55 3.76 0.36
N LEU A 181 3.44 3.41 1.29
CA LEU A 181 3.35 2.17 2.05
C LEU A 181 2.11 2.13 2.96
N LEU A 182 1.70 3.27 3.54
CA LEU A 182 0.45 3.35 4.31
C LEU A 182 -0.78 3.10 3.42
N LEU A 183 -0.86 3.73 2.24
CA LEU A 183 -1.94 3.51 1.28
C LEU A 183 -2.00 2.04 0.83
N ALA A 184 -0.85 1.42 0.55
CA ALA A 184 -0.79 0.01 0.20
C ALA A 184 -1.28 -0.92 1.33
N ARG A 185 -0.96 -0.60 2.59
CA ARG A 185 -1.47 -1.33 3.76
C ARG A 185 -2.98 -1.16 3.94
N LEU A 186 -3.50 0.06 3.76
CA LEU A 186 -4.93 0.34 3.85
C LEU A 186 -5.71 -0.38 2.75
N ALA A 187 -5.23 -0.34 1.50
CA ALA A 187 -5.84 -1.06 0.39
C ALA A 187 -5.89 -2.58 0.62
N ALA A 188 -4.80 -3.17 1.12
CA ALA A 188 -4.77 -4.60 1.45
C ALA A 188 -5.60 -4.97 2.69
N ALA A 189 -5.85 -4.01 3.59
CA ALA A 189 -6.72 -4.18 4.75
C ALA A 189 -8.20 -4.09 4.38
N SER A 190 -8.56 -3.24 3.42
CA SER A 190 -9.94 -3.14 2.92
C SER A 190 -10.30 -4.25 1.94
N GLN A 191 -9.33 -4.77 1.19
CA GLN A 191 -9.54 -5.83 0.21
C GLN A 191 -8.37 -6.82 0.25
N PRO A 192 -8.54 -8.02 0.86
CA PRO A 192 -7.47 -9.01 0.99
C PRO A 192 -6.86 -9.46 -0.35
N LEU A 193 -7.60 -9.41 -1.45
CA LEU A 193 -7.10 -9.73 -2.79
C LEU A 193 -6.01 -8.75 -3.28
N LEU A 194 -5.87 -7.58 -2.65
CA LEU A 194 -4.81 -6.59 -2.95
C LEU A 194 -3.52 -6.82 -2.15
N ARG A 195 -3.43 -7.85 -1.30
CA ARG A 195 -2.20 -8.17 -0.55
C ARG A 195 -0.97 -8.37 -1.47
N PRO A 196 -1.06 -9.02 -2.65
CA PRO A 196 0.08 -9.12 -3.55
C PRO A 196 0.54 -7.78 -4.12
N LEU A 197 -0.38 -6.83 -4.34
CA LEU A 197 -0.02 -5.46 -4.75
C LEU A 197 0.73 -4.75 -3.64
N ARG A 198 0.34 -4.91 -2.37
CA ARG A 198 1.09 -4.36 -1.24
C ARG A 198 2.54 -4.85 -1.24
N THR A 199 2.77 -6.14 -1.48
CA THR A 199 4.12 -6.71 -1.55
C THR A 199 4.91 -6.14 -2.73
N ALA A 200 4.29 -6.03 -3.91
CA ALA A 200 4.91 -5.45 -5.09
C ALA A 200 5.26 -3.96 -4.89
N ILE A 201 4.33 -3.16 -4.35
CA ILE A 201 4.55 -1.74 -4.03
C ILE A 201 5.70 -1.57 -3.04
N THR A 202 5.77 -2.43 -2.01
CA THR A 202 6.87 -2.39 -1.03
C THR A 202 8.20 -2.62 -1.76
N TYR A 203 8.29 -3.64 -2.60
CA TYR A 203 9.50 -3.92 -3.37
C TYR A 203 9.88 -2.78 -4.33
N THR A 204 8.92 -2.19 -5.05
CA THR A 204 9.22 -1.10 -6.01
C THR A 204 9.59 0.20 -5.32
N VAL A 205 9.07 0.45 -4.11
CA VAL A 205 9.47 1.57 -3.24
C VAL A 205 10.94 1.44 -2.83
N GLU A 206 11.36 0.25 -2.39
CA GLU A 206 12.76 -0.03 -2.04
C GLU A 206 13.67 0.13 -3.25
N ARG A 207 13.28 -0.42 -4.41
CA ARG A 207 14.01 -0.25 -5.67
C ARG A 207 14.10 1.21 -6.11
N TRP A 208 13.08 2.03 -5.85
CA TRP A 208 13.13 3.45 -6.18
C TRP A 208 14.15 4.16 -5.28
N ALA A 209 14.14 3.90 -3.97
CA ALA A 209 15.13 4.46 -3.05
C ALA A 209 16.57 3.97 -3.37
N ASP A 210 16.73 2.73 -3.83
CA ASP A 210 18.03 2.19 -4.30
C ASP A 210 18.60 2.98 -5.47
N GLU A 211 17.80 3.23 -6.52
CA GLU A 211 18.30 3.96 -7.69
C GLU A 211 18.59 5.43 -7.34
N GLU A 212 17.78 6.08 -6.50
CA GLU A 212 18.09 7.47 -6.04
C GLU A 212 19.36 7.53 -5.17
N ALA A 213 19.60 6.53 -4.32
CA ALA A 213 20.83 6.43 -3.55
C ALA A 213 22.05 6.22 -4.46
N ALA A 214 21.91 5.38 -5.48
CA ALA A 214 22.96 5.13 -6.44
C ALA A 214 23.29 6.35 -7.30
N GLU A 215 22.28 7.11 -7.73
CA GLU A 215 22.45 8.41 -8.40
C GLU A 215 23.19 9.39 -7.48
N ALA A 216 22.78 9.52 -6.22
CA ALA A 216 23.39 10.45 -5.27
C ALA A 216 24.86 10.12 -4.94
N VAL A 217 25.23 8.83 -4.93
CA VAL A 217 26.60 8.37 -4.67
C VAL A 217 27.43 8.23 -5.95
N GLY A 218 26.79 8.22 -7.12
CA GLY A 218 27.43 8.03 -8.43
C GLY A 218 27.92 6.61 -8.68
N ASP A 219 27.48 5.62 -7.89
CA ASP A 219 27.89 4.22 -8.03
C ASP A 219 26.84 3.23 -7.54
N ARG A 220 26.22 2.52 -8.49
CA ARG A 220 25.24 1.45 -8.23
C ARG A 220 25.85 0.26 -7.51
N ARG A 221 27.13 -0.05 -7.72
CA ARG A 221 27.80 -1.18 -7.06
C ARG A 221 28.04 -0.90 -5.58
N THR A 222 28.50 0.30 -5.22
CA THR A 222 28.55 0.76 -3.81
C THR A 222 27.17 0.61 -3.15
N THR A 223 26.11 1.06 -3.81
CA THR A 223 24.75 0.97 -3.27
C THR A 223 24.30 -0.48 -3.10
N ALA A 224 24.61 -1.35 -4.07
CA ALA A 224 24.31 -2.78 -4.00
C ALA A 224 25.01 -3.45 -2.82
N HIS A 225 26.28 -3.12 -2.58
CA HIS A 225 27.05 -3.62 -1.45
C HIS A 225 26.46 -3.13 -0.12
N ALA A 226 26.12 -1.84 -0.02
CA ALA A 226 25.50 -1.26 1.17
C ALA A 226 24.16 -1.94 1.52
N VAL A 227 23.27 -2.12 0.53
CA VAL A 227 21.99 -2.83 0.69
C VAL A 227 22.22 -4.28 1.14
N GLY A 228 23.16 -4.98 0.50
CA GLY A 228 23.51 -6.36 0.86
C GLY A 228 24.04 -6.49 2.28
N LYS A 229 25.00 -5.66 2.69
CA LYS A 229 25.58 -5.66 4.04
C LYS A 229 24.56 -5.27 5.11
N ALA A 230 23.79 -4.20 4.88
CA ALA A 230 22.74 -3.76 5.81
C ALA A 230 21.69 -4.87 6.02
N ALA A 231 21.28 -5.56 4.95
CA ALA A 231 20.36 -6.69 5.03
C ALA A 231 20.95 -7.91 5.75
N LEU A 232 22.25 -8.18 5.62
CA LEU A 232 22.91 -9.26 6.37
C LEU A 232 23.05 -8.92 7.85
N ALA A 233 23.35 -7.66 8.18
CA ALA A 233 23.47 -7.18 9.56
C ALA A 233 22.13 -7.25 10.31
N THR A 234 21.03 -6.92 9.64
CA THR A 234 19.65 -6.89 10.18
C THR A 234 18.97 -8.28 10.29
N ARG A 235 19.60 -9.37 9.82
CA ARG A 235 19.01 -10.74 9.86
C ARG A 235 18.87 -11.35 11.24
N ARG A 236 19.50 -10.78 12.28
CA ARG A 236 19.31 -11.25 13.65
C ARG A 236 17.89 -10.87 14.10
N PRO A 237 17.11 -11.78 14.70
CA PRO A 237 15.75 -11.47 15.13
C PRO A 237 15.78 -10.30 16.12
N ALA A 238 15.10 -9.21 15.76
CA ALA A 238 14.98 -8.03 16.59
C ALA A 238 14.37 -8.39 17.94
N ARG A 239 15.03 -8.01 19.03
CA ARG A 239 14.58 -8.30 20.40
C ARG A 239 13.49 -7.35 20.90
N GLY A 240 12.80 -6.66 19.99
CA GLY A 240 11.83 -5.59 20.27
C GLY A 240 12.48 -4.20 20.23
N GLY A 241 11.67 -3.14 20.37
CA GLY A 241 12.15 -1.75 20.38
C GLY A 241 12.35 -1.12 18.99
N LEU A 242 13.33 -0.23 18.86
CA LEU A 242 13.63 0.55 17.65
C LEU A 242 13.86 -0.26 16.36
N PRO A 243 14.52 -1.43 16.40
CA PRO A 243 14.71 -2.28 15.22
C PRO A 243 13.40 -2.80 14.62
N ALA A 244 12.35 -2.94 15.43
CA ALA A 244 11.02 -3.33 14.94
C ALA A 244 10.37 -2.23 14.06
N PHE A 245 10.86 -0.99 14.12
CA PHE A 245 10.41 0.10 13.26
C PHE A 245 11.06 0.09 11.88
N ALA A 246 12.28 -0.45 11.77
CA ALA A 246 12.98 -0.63 10.50
C ALA A 246 12.49 -1.87 9.73
N ALA A 247 11.92 -2.85 10.42
CA ALA A 247 11.36 -4.04 9.80
C ALA A 247 9.99 -3.75 9.14
N PRO A 248 9.74 -4.20 7.89
CA PRO A 248 8.38 -4.23 7.36
C PRO A 248 7.50 -5.07 8.30
N ALA A 249 6.27 -4.64 8.58
CA ALA A 249 5.33 -5.36 9.45
C ALA A 249 4.94 -6.79 8.96
N SER A 250 5.50 -7.25 7.84
CA SER A 250 5.36 -8.62 7.31
C SER A 250 6.72 -9.29 7.06
N GLY A 251 7.83 -8.69 7.50
CA GLY A 251 9.18 -8.98 7.03
C GLY A 251 9.37 -8.64 5.55
N PRO A 252 10.62 -8.47 5.06
CA PRO A 252 10.85 -8.53 3.63
C PRO A 252 10.41 -9.90 3.13
N ALA A 253 9.60 -9.97 2.06
CA ALA A 253 9.28 -11.26 1.46
C ALA A 253 10.61 -11.95 1.07
N PRO A 254 10.71 -13.28 1.21
CA PRO A 254 11.92 -14.01 0.84
C PRO A 254 12.41 -13.61 -0.56
N GLY A 255 13.70 -13.30 -0.68
CA GLY A 255 14.33 -12.96 -1.96
C GLY A 255 14.22 -11.51 -2.44
N GLN A 256 13.58 -10.59 -1.70
CA GLN A 256 13.53 -9.17 -2.10
C GLN A 256 14.92 -8.51 -2.15
N VAL A 257 15.76 -8.74 -1.14
CA VAL A 257 17.12 -8.16 -1.10
C VAL A 257 18.01 -8.67 -2.24
N PRO A 258 18.14 -9.99 -2.48
CA PRO A 258 18.88 -10.49 -3.64
C PRO A 258 18.40 -9.90 -4.98
N ARG A 259 17.08 -9.73 -5.17
CA ARG A 259 16.53 -9.10 -6.38
C ARG A 259 16.92 -7.63 -6.52
N ARG A 260 16.92 -6.87 -5.43
CA ARG A 260 17.38 -5.46 -5.40
C ARG A 260 18.85 -5.34 -5.76
N VAL A 261 19.70 -6.18 -5.14
CA VAL A 261 21.13 -6.22 -5.42
C VAL A 261 21.38 -6.62 -6.88
N ALA A 262 20.74 -7.67 -7.38
CA ALA A 262 20.85 -8.09 -8.77
C ALA A 262 20.44 -6.97 -9.74
N ALA A 263 19.39 -6.23 -9.43
CA ALA A 263 18.92 -5.16 -10.28
C ALA A 263 19.83 -3.92 -10.27
N LEU A 264 20.52 -3.62 -9.16
CA LEU A 264 21.57 -2.60 -9.10
C LEU A 264 22.85 -2.99 -9.87
N LEU A 265 23.18 -4.29 -9.87
CA LEU A 265 24.32 -4.83 -10.62
C LEU A 265 24.04 -5.04 -12.11
N GLY A 266 22.76 -5.15 -12.48
CA GLY A 266 22.30 -5.24 -13.86
C GLY A 266 22.24 -3.88 -14.56
N PRO A 267 21.83 -3.83 -15.85
CA PRO A 267 21.66 -2.58 -16.58
C PRO A 267 20.62 -1.66 -15.92
N THR A 268 20.75 -0.35 -16.12
CA THR A 268 19.77 0.63 -15.67
C THR A 268 18.42 0.37 -16.36
N PRO A 269 17.30 0.28 -15.61
CA PRO A 269 16.00 0.07 -16.23
C PRO A 269 15.62 1.24 -17.13
N ASP A 270 15.10 0.96 -18.32
CA ASP A 270 14.56 2.00 -19.18
C ASP A 270 13.35 2.70 -18.55
N THR A 271 13.25 4.01 -18.78
CA THR A 271 12.10 4.82 -18.36
C THR A 271 10.94 4.77 -19.35
N SER A 272 11.16 4.18 -20.53
CA SER A 272 10.17 4.07 -21.59
C SER A 272 9.05 3.11 -21.20
N TRP A 273 7.83 3.42 -21.66
CA TRP A 273 6.71 2.52 -21.43
C TRP A 273 6.91 1.26 -22.28
N PRO A 274 6.66 0.06 -21.72
CA PRO A 274 6.79 -1.17 -22.47
C PRO A 274 5.85 -1.15 -23.67
N ALA A 275 6.33 -1.69 -24.80
CA ALA A 275 5.52 -1.77 -26.01
C ALA A 275 4.18 -2.48 -25.70
N PRO A 276 3.05 -2.02 -26.26
CA PRO A 276 1.73 -2.57 -25.93
C PRO A 276 1.59 -4.06 -26.23
N ARG A 277 2.39 -4.59 -27.17
CA ARG A 277 2.44 -6.01 -27.53
C ARG A 277 3.32 -6.87 -26.62
N SER A 278 4.11 -6.25 -25.74
CA SER A 278 4.89 -6.99 -24.74
C SER A 278 3.96 -7.55 -23.65
N ARG A 279 4.41 -8.58 -22.94
CA ARG A 279 3.65 -9.18 -21.83
C ARG A 279 3.30 -8.14 -20.74
N THR A 280 4.20 -7.20 -20.50
CA THR A 280 4.05 -6.09 -19.54
C THR A 280 3.05 -5.05 -20.03
N GLY A 281 3.10 -4.69 -21.32
CA GLY A 281 2.11 -3.82 -21.96
C GLY A 281 0.70 -4.41 -21.87
N LEU A 282 0.53 -5.69 -22.22
CA LEU A 282 -0.76 -6.37 -22.12
C LEU A 282 -1.28 -6.44 -20.68
N ALA A 283 -0.41 -6.76 -19.72
CA ALA A 283 -0.78 -6.79 -18.31
C ALA A 283 -1.24 -5.40 -17.83
N ALA A 284 -0.52 -4.33 -18.19
CA ALA A 284 -0.94 -2.97 -17.86
C ALA A 284 -2.30 -2.61 -18.46
N ILE A 285 -2.58 -3.02 -19.70
CA ILE A 285 -3.90 -2.85 -20.35
C ILE A 285 -4.97 -3.62 -19.58
N VAL A 286 -4.71 -4.86 -19.15
CA VAL A 286 -5.66 -5.67 -18.37
C VAL A 286 -5.98 -5.01 -17.02
N ALA A 287 -4.99 -4.50 -16.29
CA ALA A 287 -5.27 -3.77 -15.04
C ALA A 287 -5.98 -2.45 -15.29
N ALA A 288 -5.63 -1.71 -16.35
CA ALA A 288 -6.33 -0.48 -16.71
C ALA A 288 -7.80 -0.78 -17.01
N ALA A 289 -8.08 -1.78 -17.84
CA ALA A 289 -9.43 -2.24 -18.14
C ALA A 289 -10.18 -2.69 -16.89
N GLY A 290 -9.58 -3.55 -16.05
CA GLY A 290 -10.20 -4.01 -14.80
C GLY A 290 -10.49 -2.87 -13.83
N THR A 291 -9.58 -1.90 -13.72
CA THR A 291 -9.77 -0.69 -12.88
C THR A 291 -10.89 0.18 -13.44
N THR A 292 -10.92 0.43 -14.75
CA THR A 292 -11.98 1.20 -15.41
C THR A 292 -13.34 0.54 -15.25
N VAL A 293 -13.46 -0.77 -15.47
CA VAL A 293 -14.70 -1.53 -15.26
C VAL A 293 -15.15 -1.43 -13.80
N SER A 294 -14.21 -1.50 -12.85
CA SER A 294 -14.52 -1.34 -11.43
C SER A 294 -15.10 0.05 -11.12
N VAL A 295 -14.50 1.11 -11.65
CA VAL A 295 -14.95 2.50 -11.48
C VAL A 295 -16.33 2.70 -12.11
N VAL A 296 -16.50 2.31 -13.37
CA VAL A 296 -17.78 2.46 -14.09
C VAL A 296 -18.88 1.69 -13.37
N SER A 297 -18.59 0.47 -12.91
CA SER A 297 -19.58 -0.32 -12.19
C SER A 297 -19.98 0.32 -10.86
N ALA A 298 -19.02 0.82 -10.08
CA ALA A 298 -19.29 1.48 -8.81
C ALA A 298 -20.08 2.80 -8.99
N LEU A 299 -19.75 3.59 -10.01
CA LEU A 299 -20.50 4.81 -10.36
C LEU A 299 -21.94 4.49 -10.80
N ASN A 300 -22.10 3.49 -11.66
CA ASN A 300 -23.43 3.05 -12.11
C ASN A 300 -24.29 2.55 -10.94
N ALA A 301 -23.70 1.78 -10.02
CA ALA A 301 -24.39 1.32 -8.82
C ALA A 301 -24.79 2.49 -7.90
N THR A 302 -23.93 3.50 -7.76
CA THR A 302 -24.21 4.72 -6.98
C THR A 302 -25.37 5.51 -7.59
N ALA A 303 -25.32 5.76 -8.90
CA ALA A 303 -26.37 6.48 -9.63
C ALA A 303 -27.71 5.74 -9.55
N ALA A 304 -27.70 4.42 -9.71
CA ALA A 304 -28.90 3.60 -9.55
C ALA A 304 -29.50 3.72 -8.14
N LEU A 305 -28.69 3.60 -7.09
CA LEU A 305 -29.18 3.75 -5.71
C LEU A 305 -29.77 5.15 -5.46
N PHE A 306 -29.10 6.19 -5.95
CA PHE A 306 -29.59 7.57 -5.81
C PHE A 306 -30.96 7.78 -6.48
N VAL A 307 -31.13 7.29 -7.71
CA VAL A 307 -32.41 7.38 -8.43
C VAL A 307 -33.51 6.64 -7.66
N ILE A 308 -33.23 5.45 -7.14
CA ILE A 308 -34.20 4.66 -6.38
C ILE A 308 -34.57 5.37 -5.07
N LEU A 309 -33.59 5.92 -4.34
CA LEU A 309 -33.86 6.69 -3.10
C LEU A 309 -34.71 7.93 -3.38
N LYS A 310 -34.41 8.66 -4.45
CA LYS A 310 -35.19 9.85 -4.84
C LYS A 310 -36.64 9.50 -5.21
N ALA A 311 -36.84 8.39 -5.93
CA ALA A 311 -38.18 7.91 -6.29
C ALA A 311 -38.99 7.52 -5.04
N ALA A 312 -38.34 6.88 -4.06
CA ALA A 312 -38.99 6.47 -2.82
C ALA A 312 -39.29 7.62 -1.83
N THR A 313 -38.59 8.75 -1.91
CA THR A 313 -38.89 9.96 -1.11
C THR A 313 -39.97 10.85 -1.70
N ALA A 314 -40.35 10.64 -2.97
CA ALA A 314 -41.32 11.49 -3.67
C ALA A 314 -42.75 10.94 -3.61
N LEU A 315 -42.94 9.79 -2.98
CA LEU A 315 -44.21 9.14 -2.64
C LEU A 315 -44.51 9.38 -1.16
#